data_AF-A0A9P1AJE9-F1
#
_entry.id   AF-A0A9P1AJE9-F1
#
_cell.length_a   1.000
_cell.length_b   1.000
_cell.length_c   1.000
_cell.angle_alpha   90.00
_cell.angle_beta   90.00
_cell.angle_gamma   90.00
#
_symmetry.space_group_name_H-M   'P 1'
#
loop_
_entity.id
_entity.type
_entity.pdbx_description
1 polymer ?
#
loop_
_entity_poly.entity_id
_entity_poly.type
_entity_poly.pdbx_seq_one_letter_code
_entity_poly.pdbx_strand_id
1 'polypeptide(L)'
;MRSHDFDSIRPINVLQFTGSFSISEAHAWLHTLLPNVPSKCPPADTITNNYQCASNGGSQLQVTYSKGTAVFRSDCMTTICIIRDKVSEQTMKMQIRVEVSCELNQDSVDHCLKLIDPKITSMLKIEKQKMYAAALKELESNNDDVFSFLSDENAQILRDHDAIYERAEGVSIEDSGVLAILENLMTARAKLTGKSTKGKRDAIRELIASDYSLEDMQNLFKNAAND
;
A
#
# COMPACT_ATOMS: atom_id res chain seq x y z
N MET A 1 -7.85 -0.51 -10.05
CA MET A 1 -8.47 -0.36 -11.39
C MET A 1 -8.18 -1.61 -12.21
N ARG A 2 -9.00 -1.91 -13.22
CA ARG A 2 -8.75 -3.05 -14.12
C ARG A 2 -7.52 -2.73 -15.00
N SER A 3 -6.65 -3.71 -15.17
CA SER A 3 -5.44 -3.65 -16.01
C SER A 3 -5.52 -4.74 -17.08
N HIS A 4 -4.80 -4.54 -18.19
CA HIS A 4 -4.61 -5.59 -19.19
C HIS A 4 -3.41 -6.48 -18.84
N ASP A 5 -2.36 -5.88 -18.28
CA ASP A 5 -1.10 -6.57 -18.00
C ASP A 5 -0.99 -7.02 -16.54
N PHE A 6 -0.29 -8.13 -16.34
CA PHE A 6 0.11 -8.66 -15.05
C PHE A 6 1.57 -9.12 -15.12
N ASP A 7 2.39 -8.54 -14.25
CA ASP A 7 3.82 -8.76 -14.22
C ASP A 7 4.16 -9.97 -13.32
N SER A 8 4.35 -11.12 -13.97
CA SER A 8 4.59 -12.38 -13.27
C SER A 8 5.99 -12.52 -12.66
N ILE A 9 6.94 -11.62 -12.97
CA ILE A 9 8.29 -11.66 -12.36
C ILE A 9 8.35 -10.98 -10.99
N ARG A 10 7.30 -10.27 -10.58
CA ARG A 10 7.19 -9.70 -9.23
C ARG A 10 7.15 -10.80 -8.17
N PRO A 11 7.50 -10.50 -6.91
CA PRO A 11 7.35 -11.45 -5.81
C PRO A 11 5.86 -11.68 -5.50
N ILE A 12 5.28 -12.70 -6.13
CA ILE A 12 3.84 -12.99 -6.04
C ILE A 12 3.53 -13.88 -4.83
N ASN A 13 2.52 -13.46 -4.06
CA ASN A 13 1.79 -14.29 -3.11
C ASN A 13 0.60 -14.95 -3.83
N VAL A 14 0.30 -16.20 -3.51
CA VAL A 14 -0.78 -16.98 -4.14
C VAL A 14 -1.77 -17.44 -3.08
N LEU A 15 -3.03 -17.07 -3.24
CA LEU A 15 -4.15 -17.53 -2.42
C LEU A 15 -5.10 -18.33 -3.31
N GLN A 16 -5.38 -19.57 -2.94
CA GLN A 16 -6.23 -20.46 -3.71
C GLN A 16 -7.36 -20.99 -2.84
N PHE A 17 -8.56 -20.99 -3.43
CA PHE A 17 -9.75 -21.62 -2.89
C PHE A 17 -10.14 -22.78 -3.79
N THR A 18 -10.34 -23.96 -3.21
CA THR A 18 -10.82 -25.16 -3.91
C THR A 18 -12.07 -25.70 -3.21
N GLY A 19 -13.08 -26.11 -3.96
CA GLY A 19 -14.32 -26.60 -3.35
C GLY A 19 -15.44 -26.89 -4.34
N SER A 20 -16.66 -27.02 -3.82
CA SER A 20 -17.83 -27.41 -4.60
C SER A 20 -18.66 -26.22 -5.12
N PHE A 21 -18.04 -25.06 -5.32
CA PHE A 21 -18.71 -23.86 -5.84
C PHE A 21 -18.74 -23.83 -7.37
N SER A 22 -19.80 -23.25 -7.91
CA SER A 22 -19.96 -22.89 -9.30
C SER A 22 -19.14 -21.66 -9.67
N ILE A 23 -18.87 -21.50 -10.97
CA ILE A 23 -18.24 -20.29 -11.49
C ILE A 23 -19.05 -19.02 -11.18
N SER A 24 -20.39 -19.13 -11.16
CA SER A 24 -21.29 -18.02 -10.83
C SER A 24 -21.16 -17.56 -9.38
N GLU A 25 -20.96 -18.49 -8.43
CA GLU A 25 -20.72 -18.16 -7.02
C GLU A 25 -19.36 -17.47 -6.85
N ALA A 26 -18.30 -18.01 -7.48
CA ALA A 26 -16.99 -17.35 -7.50
C ALA A 26 -17.08 -15.93 -8.09
N HIS A 27 -17.79 -15.78 -9.21
CA HIS A 27 -18.02 -14.49 -9.84
C HIS A 27 -18.74 -13.50 -8.92
N ALA A 28 -19.75 -13.95 -8.16
CA ALA A 28 -20.47 -13.11 -7.21
C ALA A 28 -19.57 -12.61 -6.06
N TRP A 29 -18.61 -13.43 -5.60
CA TRP A 29 -17.61 -12.99 -4.63
C TRP A 29 -16.76 -11.85 -5.22
N LEU A 30 -16.26 -12.02 -6.44
CA LEU A 30 -15.46 -11.00 -7.13
C LEU A 30 -16.26 -9.72 -7.37
N HIS A 31 -17.54 -9.82 -7.75
CA HIS A 31 -18.42 -8.67 -7.98
C HIS A 31 -18.58 -7.82 -6.72
N THR A 32 -18.58 -8.45 -5.55
CA THR A 32 -18.65 -7.76 -4.26
C THR A 32 -17.31 -7.18 -3.83
N LEU A 33 -16.21 -7.78 -4.26
CA LEU A 33 -14.85 -7.45 -3.80
C LEU A 33 -14.13 -6.42 -4.66
N LEU A 34 -14.35 -6.44 -5.97
CA LEU A 34 -13.51 -5.75 -6.94
C LEU A 34 -14.34 -4.77 -7.77
N PRO A 35 -13.79 -3.58 -8.07
CA PRO A 35 -14.45 -2.63 -8.92
C PRO A 35 -14.54 -3.18 -10.36
N ASN A 36 -15.56 -2.74 -11.10
CA ASN A 36 -15.71 -2.99 -12.54
C ASN A 36 -15.78 -4.48 -12.93
N VAL A 37 -16.26 -5.33 -12.02
CA VAL A 37 -16.68 -6.70 -12.36
C VAL A 37 -18.15 -6.63 -12.81
N PRO A 38 -18.48 -7.14 -14.01
CA PRO A 38 -19.88 -7.19 -14.49
C PRO A 38 -20.81 -7.86 -13.48
N SER A 39 -22.10 -7.51 -13.47
CA SER A 39 -23.08 -8.17 -12.59
C SER A 39 -23.45 -9.58 -13.08
N LYS A 40 -23.29 -9.84 -14.37
CA LYS A 40 -23.54 -11.15 -14.99
C LYS A 40 -22.23 -11.87 -15.23
N CYS A 41 -22.18 -13.13 -14.81
CA CYS A 41 -21.05 -14.02 -15.09
C CYS A 41 -20.90 -14.20 -16.62
N PRO A 42 -19.71 -13.93 -17.19
CA PRO A 42 -19.42 -14.24 -18.59
C PRO A 42 -19.61 -15.73 -18.93
N PRO A 43 -20.03 -16.06 -20.16
CA PRO A 43 -20.18 -17.44 -20.62
C PRO A 43 -18.81 -18.04 -20.99
N ALA A 44 -17.93 -18.20 -20.00
CA ALA A 44 -16.60 -18.80 -20.17
C ALA A 44 -16.36 -19.82 -19.05
N ASP A 45 -15.66 -20.91 -19.35
CA ASP A 45 -15.36 -21.94 -18.35
C ASP A 45 -14.31 -21.48 -17.32
N THR A 46 -13.46 -20.52 -17.71
CA THR A 46 -12.44 -19.91 -16.87
C THR A 46 -12.34 -18.44 -17.20
N ILE A 47 -12.23 -17.60 -16.18
CA ILE A 47 -12.14 -16.15 -16.32
C ILE A 47 -10.91 -15.65 -15.57
N THR A 48 -10.12 -14.82 -16.24
CA THR A 48 -8.95 -14.15 -15.66
C THR A 48 -9.12 -12.63 -15.75
N ASN A 49 -8.91 -11.94 -14.64
CA ASN A 49 -8.94 -10.49 -14.56
C ASN A 49 -7.68 -9.97 -13.86
N ASN A 50 -7.08 -8.92 -14.41
CA ASN A 50 -5.94 -8.23 -13.83
C ASN A 50 -6.36 -6.87 -13.28
N TYR A 51 -5.75 -6.47 -12.17
CA TYR A 51 -6.00 -5.21 -11.48
C TYR A 51 -4.69 -4.61 -11.01
N GLN A 52 -4.69 -3.28 -10.92
CA GLN A 52 -3.61 -2.51 -10.33
C GLN A 52 -4.15 -1.53 -9.29
N CYS A 53 -3.45 -1.40 -8.16
CA CYS A 53 -3.77 -0.49 -7.08
C CYS A 53 -2.89 0.76 -7.18
N ALA A 54 -3.48 1.92 -7.49
CA ALA A 54 -2.70 3.16 -7.61
C ALA A 54 -2.29 3.72 -6.24
N SER A 55 -3.06 3.46 -5.18
CA SER A 55 -2.84 4.07 -3.87
C SER A 55 -1.57 3.58 -3.17
N ASN A 56 -1.19 2.32 -3.38
CA ASN A 56 0.00 1.69 -2.79
C ASN A 56 1.21 1.63 -3.74
N GLY A 57 1.27 2.55 -4.71
CA GLY A 57 2.41 2.64 -5.63
C GLY A 57 2.35 1.68 -6.82
N GLY A 58 1.19 1.08 -7.12
CA GLY A 58 1.00 0.30 -8.35
C GLY A 58 1.13 -1.21 -8.17
N SER A 59 0.79 -1.74 -7.00
CA SER A 59 0.75 -3.19 -6.76
C SER A 59 -0.31 -3.84 -7.65
N GLN A 60 -0.16 -5.14 -7.93
CA GLN A 60 -0.99 -5.87 -8.88
C GLN A 60 -1.76 -7.04 -8.23
N LEU A 61 -2.91 -7.34 -8.80
CA LEU A 61 -3.74 -8.49 -8.46
C LEU A 61 -4.21 -9.15 -9.77
N GLN A 62 -3.92 -10.43 -9.93
CA GLN A 62 -4.55 -11.28 -10.93
C GLN A 62 -5.49 -12.25 -10.23
N VAL A 63 -6.70 -12.40 -10.77
CA VAL A 63 -7.68 -13.36 -10.29
C VAL A 63 -8.08 -14.26 -11.45
N THR A 64 -7.91 -15.56 -11.25
CA THR A 64 -8.34 -16.60 -12.20
C THR A 64 -9.30 -17.53 -11.48
N TYR A 65 -10.50 -17.72 -12.02
CA TYR A 65 -11.52 -18.58 -11.41
C TYR A 65 -12.27 -19.39 -12.46
N SER A 66 -12.68 -20.58 -12.05
CA SER A 66 -13.48 -21.53 -12.80
C SER A 66 -14.35 -22.34 -11.83
N LYS A 67 -15.04 -23.37 -12.32
CA LYS A 67 -15.84 -24.24 -11.46
C LYS A 67 -14.95 -24.92 -10.42
N GLY A 68 -15.23 -24.67 -9.14
CA GLY A 68 -14.57 -25.30 -8.00
C GLY A 68 -13.15 -24.81 -7.68
N THR A 69 -12.63 -23.81 -8.40
CA THR A 69 -11.33 -23.21 -8.10
C THR A 69 -11.31 -21.69 -8.34
N ALA A 70 -10.67 -20.97 -7.42
CA ALA A 70 -10.39 -19.55 -7.56
C ALA A 70 -8.98 -19.26 -7.02
N VAL A 71 -8.12 -18.69 -7.87
CA VAL A 71 -6.72 -18.38 -7.58
C VAL A 71 -6.52 -16.88 -7.67
N PHE A 72 -6.00 -16.31 -6.59
CA PHE A 72 -5.67 -14.90 -6.44
C PHE A 72 -4.15 -14.76 -6.32
N ARG A 73 -3.54 -13.98 -7.20
CA ARG A 73 -2.10 -13.74 -7.26
C ARG A 73 -1.83 -12.26 -7.06
N SER A 74 -1.05 -11.89 -6.06
CA SER A 74 -0.73 -10.48 -5.80
C SER A 74 0.66 -10.29 -5.22
N ASP A 75 1.33 -9.23 -5.65
CA ASP A 75 2.58 -8.74 -5.05
C ASP A 75 2.36 -8.04 -3.69
N CYS A 76 1.11 -7.94 -3.20
CA CYS A 76 0.77 -7.28 -1.95
C CYS A 76 0.06 -8.21 -0.95
N MET A 77 0.69 -8.43 0.22
CA MET A 77 0.12 -9.24 1.30
C MET A 77 -1.19 -8.65 1.87
N THR A 78 -1.35 -7.32 1.88
CA THR A 78 -2.60 -6.67 2.30
C THR A 78 -3.77 -7.11 1.42
N THR A 79 -3.57 -7.11 0.10
CA THR A 79 -4.59 -7.53 -0.86
C THR A 79 -4.97 -9.00 -0.63
N ILE A 80 -3.99 -9.89 -0.48
CA ILE A 80 -4.24 -11.30 -0.18
C ILE A 80 -5.01 -11.47 1.14
N CYS A 81 -4.61 -10.76 2.19
CA CYS A 81 -5.27 -10.85 3.49
C CYS A 81 -6.74 -10.41 3.43
N ILE A 82 -7.03 -9.30 2.76
CA ILE A 82 -8.40 -8.78 2.59
C ILE A 82 -9.25 -9.78 1.81
N ILE A 83 -8.75 -10.30 0.70
CA ILE A 83 -9.46 -11.28 -0.14
C ILE A 83 -9.72 -12.55 0.66
N ARG A 84 -8.71 -13.08 1.36
CA ARG A 84 -8.86 -14.26 2.21
C ARG A 84 -10.00 -14.09 3.19
N ASP A 85 -10.00 -13.00 3.96
CA ASP A 85 -10.99 -12.75 4.99
C ASP A 85 -12.40 -12.58 4.38
N LYS A 86 -12.52 -11.80 3.30
CA LYS A 86 -13.81 -11.50 2.68
C LYS A 86 -14.42 -12.68 1.93
N VAL A 87 -13.62 -13.43 1.17
CA VAL A 87 -14.10 -14.64 0.50
C VAL A 87 -14.49 -15.68 1.54
N SER A 88 -13.68 -15.88 2.59
CA SER A 88 -14.04 -16.82 3.68
C SER A 88 -15.34 -16.42 4.39
N GLU A 89 -15.57 -15.12 4.61
CA GLU A 89 -16.84 -14.61 5.15
C GLU A 89 -18.02 -14.97 4.22
N GLN A 90 -17.85 -14.84 2.90
CA GLN A 90 -18.89 -15.20 1.93
C GLN A 90 -19.15 -16.71 1.86
N THR A 91 -18.10 -17.54 1.84
CA THR A 91 -18.28 -19.00 1.80
C THR A 91 -18.95 -19.53 3.06
N MET A 92 -18.64 -18.94 4.23
CA MET A 92 -19.33 -19.26 5.49
C MET A 92 -20.81 -18.87 5.44
N LYS A 93 -21.15 -17.67 4.94
CA LYS A 93 -22.54 -17.20 4.80
C LYS A 93 -23.35 -18.10 3.86
N MET A 94 -22.74 -18.58 2.78
CA MET A 94 -23.36 -19.46 1.79
C MET A 94 -23.28 -20.95 2.18
N GLN A 95 -22.65 -21.28 3.31
CA GLN A 95 -22.39 -22.65 3.76
C GLN A 95 -21.65 -23.53 2.72
N ILE A 96 -20.79 -22.91 1.92
CA ILE A 96 -19.97 -23.59 0.91
C ILE A 96 -18.69 -24.08 1.57
N ARG A 97 -18.42 -25.38 1.48
CA ARG A 97 -17.15 -25.96 1.93
C ARG A 97 -16.05 -25.64 0.92
N VAL A 98 -15.04 -24.92 1.38
CA VAL A 98 -13.83 -24.59 0.62
C VAL A 98 -12.59 -24.95 1.42
N GLU A 99 -11.61 -25.49 0.73
CA GLU A 99 -10.23 -25.59 1.18
C GLU A 99 -9.49 -24.32 0.74
N VAL A 100 -8.65 -23.79 1.63
CA VAL A 100 -7.91 -22.54 1.41
C VAL A 100 -6.42 -22.84 1.54
N SER A 101 -5.66 -22.61 0.48
CA SER A 101 -4.20 -22.63 0.50
C SER A 101 -3.64 -21.23 0.25
N CYS A 102 -2.55 -20.90 0.95
CA CYS A 102 -1.91 -19.59 0.87
C CYS A 102 -0.39 -19.74 0.86
N GLU A 103 0.23 -19.38 -0.26
CA GLU A 103 1.66 -19.39 -0.46
C GLU A 103 2.17 -17.95 -0.45
N LEU A 104 3.08 -17.64 0.46
CA LEU A 104 3.56 -16.28 0.69
C LEU A 104 4.99 -16.13 0.20
N ASN A 105 5.24 -15.11 -0.60
CA ASN A 105 6.59 -14.69 -0.96
C ASN A 105 7.02 -13.56 0.00
N GLN A 106 8.04 -13.81 0.83
CA GLN A 106 8.49 -12.83 1.82
C GLN A 106 9.07 -11.56 1.19
N ASP A 107 9.63 -11.64 -0.01
CA ASP A 107 10.20 -10.50 -0.75
C ASP A 107 9.10 -9.54 -1.23
N SER A 108 7.83 -9.95 -1.20
CA SER A 108 6.70 -9.11 -1.58
C SER A 108 6.52 -7.90 -0.66
N VAL A 109 6.96 -8.00 0.60
CA VAL A 109 6.95 -6.89 1.56
C VAL A 109 7.94 -5.83 1.12
N ASP A 110 9.21 -6.21 0.88
CA ASP A 110 10.25 -5.28 0.45
C ASP A 110 9.91 -4.64 -0.90
N HIS A 111 9.26 -5.39 -1.80
CA HIS A 111 8.73 -4.86 -3.05
C HIS A 111 7.65 -3.80 -2.83
N CYS A 112 6.64 -4.07 -1.99
CA CYS A 112 5.59 -3.09 -1.66
C CYS A 112 6.17 -1.82 -1.03
N LEU A 113 7.16 -1.95 -0.14
CA LEU A 113 7.84 -0.80 0.46
C LEU A 113 8.52 0.06 -0.61
N LYS A 114 9.20 -0.56 -1.59
CA LYS A 114 9.82 0.15 -2.73
C LYS A 114 8.79 0.85 -3.63
N LEU A 115 7.58 0.31 -3.77
CA LEU A 115 6.52 0.94 -4.57
C LEU A 115 5.99 2.21 -3.92
N ILE A 116 5.83 2.23 -2.58
CA ILE A 116 5.26 3.37 -1.85
C ILE A 116 6.30 4.43 -1.46
N ASP A 117 7.58 4.03 -1.34
CA ASP A 117 8.70 4.89 -0.95
C ASP A 117 8.77 6.23 -1.70
N PRO A 118 8.69 6.31 -3.05
CA PRO A 118 8.75 7.59 -3.75
C PRO A 118 7.67 8.58 -3.30
N LYS A 119 6.47 8.08 -2.96
CA LYS A 119 5.39 8.91 -2.43
C LYS A 119 5.73 9.44 -1.05
N ILE A 120 6.24 8.58 -0.15
CA ILE A 120 6.66 8.96 1.21
C ILE A 120 7.77 10.02 1.13
N THR A 121 8.85 9.75 0.39
CA THR A 121 10.00 10.65 0.27
C THR A 121 9.60 12.01 -0.30
N SER A 122 8.74 12.03 -1.33
CA SER A 122 8.26 13.29 -1.91
C SER A 122 7.48 14.13 -0.91
N MET A 123 6.63 13.50 -0.10
CA MET A 123 5.82 14.20 0.91
C MET A 123 6.69 14.76 2.04
N LEU A 124 7.57 13.92 2.61
CA LEU A 124 8.50 14.34 3.66
C LEU A 124 9.42 15.47 3.20
N LYS A 125 9.89 15.42 1.94
CA LYS A 125 10.71 16.48 1.36
C LYS A 125 9.96 17.81 1.32
N ILE A 126 8.69 17.80 0.92
CA ILE A 126 7.86 19.01 0.84
C ILE A 126 7.58 19.55 2.25
N GLU A 127 7.24 18.69 3.22
CA GLU A 127 7.03 19.09 4.62
C GLU A 127 8.29 19.72 5.24
N LYS A 128 9.46 19.13 5.00
CA LYS A 128 10.75 19.66 5.43
C LYS A 128 11.07 21.02 4.79
N GLN A 129 10.82 21.16 3.48
CA GLN A 129 10.99 22.44 2.78
C GLN A 129 10.07 23.53 3.33
N LYS A 130 8.81 23.19 3.62
CA LYS A 130 7.84 24.11 4.25
C LYS A 130 8.30 24.55 5.64
N MET A 131 8.79 23.63 6.46
CA MET A 131 9.33 23.95 7.79
C MET A 131 10.51 24.93 7.71
N TYR A 132 11.46 24.71 6.79
CA TYR A 132 12.57 25.64 6.59
C TYR A 132 12.12 26.99 6.05
N ALA A 133 11.20 27.01 5.07
CA ALA A 133 10.65 28.24 4.52
C ALA A 133 9.98 29.08 5.61
N ALA A 134 9.21 28.44 6.51
CA ALA A 134 8.59 29.11 7.65
C ALA A 134 9.62 29.76 8.58
N ALA A 135 10.66 29.00 8.98
CA ALA A 135 11.72 29.49 9.86
C ALA A 135 12.52 30.64 9.24
N LEU A 136 12.81 30.55 7.93
CA LEU A 136 13.50 31.62 7.21
C LEU A 136 12.63 32.87 7.04
N LYS A 137 11.31 32.72 6.87
CA LYS A 137 10.38 33.85 6.78
C LYS A 137 10.24 34.57 8.11
N GLU A 138 10.26 33.83 9.22
CA GLU A 138 10.33 34.40 10.56
C GLU A 138 11.64 35.16 10.78
N LEU A 139 12.76 34.63 10.30
CA LEU A 139 14.06 35.28 10.37
C LEU A 139 14.09 36.60 9.57
N GLU A 140 13.54 36.62 8.35
CA GLU A 140 13.40 37.82 7.51
C GLU A 140 12.55 38.89 8.20
N SER A 141 11.45 38.50 8.85
CA SER A 141 10.56 39.42 9.56
C SER A 141 11.23 40.11 10.76
N ASN A 142 12.30 39.50 11.30
CA ASN A 142 13.03 40.00 12.46
C ASN A 142 14.36 40.69 12.10
N ASN A 143 14.80 40.65 10.83
CA ASN A 143 16.10 41.17 10.40
C ASN A 143 16.02 41.85 9.03
N ASP A 144 16.35 43.14 8.96
CA ASP A 144 16.25 43.93 7.72
C ASP A 144 17.26 43.53 6.62
N ASP A 145 18.32 42.79 6.96
CA ASP A 145 19.38 42.37 6.04
C ASP A 145 19.65 40.85 6.10
N VAL A 146 18.59 40.05 6.19
CA VAL A 146 18.70 38.59 6.34
C VAL A 146 19.53 37.95 5.22
N PHE A 147 19.48 38.49 4.00
CA PHE A 147 20.13 37.93 2.83
C PHE A 147 21.66 38.08 2.83
N SER A 148 22.25 38.96 3.65
CA SER A 148 23.70 39.15 3.67
C SER A 148 24.47 38.02 4.38
N PHE A 149 23.78 37.20 5.18
CA PHE A 149 24.38 36.11 5.94
C PHE A 149 23.76 34.73 5.68
N LEU A 150 22.72 34.65 4.85
CA LEU A 150 22.19 33.37 4.38
C LEU A 150 23.12 32.74 3.34
N SER A 151 23.21 31.41 3.35
CA SER A 151 23.76 30.65 2.23
C SER A 151 22.87 30.81 0.99
N ASP A 152 23.44 30.60 -0.20
CA ASP A 152 22.68 30.65 -1.46
C ASP A 152 21.48 29.69 -1.45
N GLU A 153 21.62 28.52 -0.84
CA GLU A 153 20.55 27.52 -0.69
C GLU A 153 19.39 28.04 0.17
N ASN A 154 19.69 28.62 1.33
CA ASN A 154 18.65 29.17 2.22
C ASN A 154 18.03 30.43 1.63
N ALA A 155 18.81 31.28 0.99
CA ALA A 155 18.31 32.45 0.27
C ALA A 155 17.33 32.04 -0.85
N GLN A 156 17.62 30.94 -1.55
CA GLN A 156 16.71 30.41 -2.58
C GLN A 156 15.41 29.88 -1.96
N ILE A 157 15.47 29.12 -0.86
CA ILE A 157 14.27 28.63 -0.15
C ILE A 157 13.39 29.81 0.31
N LEU A 158 13.99 30.88 0.83
CA LEU A 158 13.27 32.07 1.27
C LEU A 158 12.60 32.81 0.09
N ARG A 159 13.28 32.91 -1.06
CA ARG A 159 12.69 33.48 -2.29
C ARG A 159 11.53 32.64 -2.82
N ASP A 160 11.66 31.32 -2.75
CA ASP A 160 10.66 30.37 -3.24
C ASP A 160 9.55 30.08 -2.21
N HIS A 161 9.47 30.83 -1.10
CA HIS A 161 8.55 30.60 0.01
C HIS A 161 7.11 30.33 -0.46
N ASP A 162 6.53 31.24 -1.24
CA ASP A 162 5.13 31.14 -1.67
C ASP A 162 4.90 29.92 -2.57
N ALA A 163 5.83 29.62 -3.47
CA ALA A 163 5.79 28.44 -4.34
C ALA A 163 5.99 27.12 -3.57
N ILE A 164 6.73 27.14 -2.46
CA ILE A 164 6.85 25.99 -1.55
C ILE A 164 5.52 25.77 -0.83
N TYR A 165 4.88 26.84 -0.34
CA TYR A 165 3.59 26.74 0.36
C TYR A 165 2.45 26.29 -0.56
N GLU A 166 2.41 26.78 -1.80
CA GLU A 166 1.44 26.32 -2.82
C GLU A 166 1.63 24.82 -3.12
N ARG A 167 2.87 24.36 -3.31
CA ARG A 167 3.16 22.92 -3.52
C ARG A 167 2.88 22.05 -2.30
N ALA A 168 2.98 22.61 -1.10
CA ALA A 168 2.69 21.91 0.15
C ALA A 168 1.21 21.95 0.53
N GLU A 169 0.39 22.69 -0.21
CA GLU A 169 -1.05 22.73 0.03
C GLU A 169 -1.67 21.34 -0.21
N GLY A 170 -2.39 20.84 0.78
CA GLY A 170 -3.00 19.50 0.73
C GLY A 170 -2.01 18.33 0.85
N VAL A 171 -0.70 18.59 1.02
CA VAL A 171 0.30 17.55 1.28
C VAL A 171 0.38 17.33 2.80
N SER A 172 -0.15 16.20 3.24
CA SER A 172 -0.11 15.75 4.65
C SER A 172 0.02 14.24 4.68
N ILE A 173 1.06 13.73 5.33
CA ILE A 173 1.23 12.27 5.49
C ILE A 173 0.06 11.65 6.24
N GLU A 174 -0.45 12.34 7.26
CA GLU A 174 -1.60 11.89 8.06
C GLU A 174 -2.85 11.72 7.19
N ASP A 175 -3.12 12.66 6.28
CA ASP A 175 -4.33 12.66 5.46
C ASP A 175 -4.20 11.85 4.16
N SER A 176 -2.98 11.53 3.73
CA SER A 176 -2.72 10.86 2.44
C SER A 176 -3.04 9.36 2.40
N GLY A 177 -3.33 8.76 3.56
CA GLY A 177 -3.52 7.31 3.72
C GLY A 177 -2.24 6.48 3.64
N VAL A 178 -1.06 7.08 3.50
CA VAL A 178 0.24 6.39 3.43
C VAL A 178 0.50 5.58 4.70
N LEU A 179 0.26 6.17 5.87
CA LEU A 179 0.39 5.47 7.15
C LEU A 179 -0.52 4.25 7.21
N ALA A 180 -1.77 4.40 6.78
CA ALA A 180 -2.72 3.29 6.72
C ALA A 180 -2.24 2.16 5.80
N ILE A 181 -1.60 2.47 4.67
CA ILE A 181 -1.04 1.47 3.75
C ILE A 181 0.07 0.66 4.45
N LEU A 182 1.01 1.33 5.11
CA LEU A 182 2.13 0.67 5.81
C LEU A 182 1.63 -0.16 7.00
N GLU A 183 0.73 0.40 7.82
CA GLU A 183 0.14 -0.30 8.96
C GLU A 183 -0.67 -1.52 8.53
N ASN A 184 -1.41 -1.42 7.43
CA ASN A 184 -2.16 -2.54 6.86
C ASN A 184 -1.24 -3.60 6.26
N LEU A 185 -0.11 -3.22 5.65
CA LEU A 185 0.89 -4.18 5.17
C LEU A 185 1.49 -4.98 6.32
N MET A 186 1.86 -4.29 7.40
CA MET A 186 2.40 -4.93 8.60
C MET A 186 1.37 -5.82 9.28
N THR A 187 0.13 -5.35 9.40
CA THR A 187 -0.98 -6.12 9.99
C THR A 187 -1.29 -7.36 9.16
N ALA A 188 -1.35 -7.22 7.83
CA ALA A 188 -1.63 -8.33 6.92
C ALA A 188 -0.53 -9.38 6.95
N ARG A 189 0.74 -8.96 6.92
CA ARG A 189 1.89 -9.87 7.06
C ARG A 189 1.78 -10.69 8.33
N ALA A 190 1.62 -10.03 9.48
CA ALA A 190 1.52 -10.69 10.77
C ALA A 190 0.34 -11.67 10.82
N LYS A 191 -0.83 -11.28 10.30
CA LYS A 191 -2.02 -12.15 10.25
C LYS A 191 -1.84 -13.35 9.30
N LEU A 192 -1.11 -13.20 8.21
CA LEU A 192 -0.85 -14.27 7.24
C LEU A 192 0.24 -15.24 7.74
N THR A 193 1.18 -14.76 8.56
CA THR A 193 2.27 -15.58 9.14
C THR A 193 2.01 -16.04 10.58
N GLY A 194 0.86 -15.70 11.18
CA GLY A 194 0.52 -16.07 12.57
C GLY A 194 1.32 -15.33 13.65
N LYS A 195 1.80 -14.12 13.37
CA LYS A 195 2.61 -13.29 14.29
C LYS A 195 1.82 -12.13 14.89
N SER A 196 2.36 -11.52 15.95
CA SER A 196 1.75 -10.36 16.63
C SER A 196 2.08 -9.04 15.94
N THR A 197 1.19 -8.05 16.08
CA THR A 197 1.37 -6.66 15.58
C THR A 197 1.56 -5.64 16.70
N LYS A 198 1.69 -6.08 17.95
CA LYS A 198 1.71 -5.18 19.13
C LYS A 198 2.89 -4.21 19.06
N GLY A 199 2.62 -2.90 19.22
CA GLY A 199 3.61 -1.82 19.21
C GLY A 199 4.18 -1.45 17.83
N LYS A 200 3.92 -2.27 16.80
CA LYS A 200 4.58 -2.08 15.49
C LYS A 200 3.98 -0.93 14.68
N ARG A 201 2.72 -0.56 14.92
CA ARG A 201 2.09 0.62 14.29
C ARG A 201 2.70 1.93 14.79
N ASP A 202 2.96 2.01 16.09
CA ASP A 202 3.56 3.20 16.69
C ASP A 202 5.00 3.38 16.20
N ALA A 203 5.74 2.28 16.05
CA ALA A 203 7.08 2.30 15.45
C ALA A 203 7.09 2.81 13.99
N ILE A 204 6.08 2.48 13.17
CA ILE A 204 5.95 3.04 11.81
C ILE A 204 5.78 4.56 11.87
N ARG A 205 4.91 5.05 12.76
CA ARG A 205 4.64 6.49 12.91
C ARG A 205 5.87 7.23 13.40
N GLU A 206 6.57 6.69 14.39
CA GLU A 206 7.80 7.25 14.94
C GLU A 206 8.90 7.34 13.88
N LEU A 207 9.06 6.30 13.06
CA LEU A 207 10.05 6.30 11.98
C LEU A 207 9.73 7.35 10.90
N ILE A 208 8.46 7.57 10.59
CA ILE A 208 8.04 8.59 9.61
C ILE A 208 8.18 10.01 10.17
N ALA A 209 7.92 10.20 11.47
CA ALA A 209 8.05 11.50 12.12
C ALA A 209 9.51 11.91 12.38
N SER A 210 10.45 10.97 12.27
CA SER A 210 11.89 11.18 12.48
C SER A 210 12.65 11.19 11.14
N ASP A 211 13.88 10.65 11.10
CA ASP A 211 14.71 10.62 9.89
C ASP A 211 14.39 9.37 9.06
N TYR A 212 13.26 9.41 8.35
CA TYR A 212 12.81 8.29 7.53
C TYR A 212 13.84 7.90 6.47
N SER A 213 14.14 6.60 6.42
CA SER A 213 14.77 5.96 5.27
C SER A 213 14.04 4.68 4.87
N LEU A 214 14.10 4.31 3.59
CA LEU A 214 13.56 3.04 3.10
C LEU A 214 14.23 1.85 3.80
N GLU A 215 15.53 1.95 4.08
CA GLU A 215 16.30 0.89 4.73
C GLU A 215 15.81 0.65 6.16
N ASP A 216 15.59 1.71 6.93
CA ASP A 216 15.07 1.61 8.30
C ASP A 216 13.65 1.03 8.31
N MET A 217 12.82 1.42 7.34
CA MET A 217 11.48 0.86 7.19
C MET A 217 11.52 -0.63 6.86
N GLN A 218 12.41 -1.05 5.94
CA GLN A 218 12.63 -2.46 5.63
C GLN A 218 13.13 -3.24 6.85
N ASN A 219 14.07 -2.67 7.61
CA ASN A 219 14.61 -3.28 8.82
C ASN A 219 13.53 -3.44 9.90
N LEU A 220 12.68 -2.43 10.09
CA LEU A 220 11.52 -2.50 10.99
C LEU A 220 10.60 -3.67 10.61
N PHE A 221 10.30 -3.83 9.32
CA PHE A 221 9.48 -4.95 8.84
C PHE A 221 10.19 -6.30 9.02
N LYS A 222 11.50 -6.40 8.77
CA LYS A 222 12.28 -7.64 8.96
C LYS A 222 12.32 -8.06 10.42
N ASN A 223 12.60 -7.15 11.34
CA ASN A 223 12.62 -7.42 12.78
C ASN A 223 11.25 -7.87 13.28
N ALA A 224 10.19 -7.22 12.80
CA ALA A 224 8.81 -7.62 13.07
C ALA A 224 8.45 -9.03 12.57
N ALA A 225 9.26 -9.65 11.71
CA ALA A 225 9.08 -11.03 11.30
C ALA A 225 9.94 -12.01 12.08
N ASN A 226 10.83 -11.58 12.96
CA ASN A 226 11.59 -12.49 13.83
C ASN A 226 10.94 -12.61 15.22
N ASP A 227 10.10 -11.65 15.59
CA ASP A 227 9.24 -11.64 16.79
C ASP A 227 7.88 -12.32 16.59
#